data_AF-A0A813N5Z6-F1
#
_entry.id   AF-A0A813N5Z6-F1
#
_cell.length_a   1.000
_cell.length_b   1.000
_cell.length_c   1.000
_cell.angle_alpha   90.00
_cell.angle_beta   90.00
_cell.angle_gamma   90.00
#
_symmetry.space_group_name_H-M   'P 1'
#
loop_
_entity.id
_entity.type
_entity.pdbx_description
1 polymer ?
#
loop_
_entity_poly.entity_id
_entity_poly.type
_entity_poly.pdbx_seq_one_letter_code
_entity_poly.pdbx_strand_id
1 'polypeptide(L)'
;MSHYLYAVLLLLLLMIVSIVNAGQKVCPGYGFVRPPKNCKSTCSPLKDKCPLGKKCCFRLAQPCGFHCIIPKDNQPKRGKCPTSKAKPKYRDWYVCDRHLCDVDNDCKGTWKCCRNPCNAAICIPPQAAKRPFV
;
A
#
# COMPACT_ATOMS: atom_id res chain seq x y z
N MET A 1 42.11 11.92 -7.73
CA MET A 1 41.24 12.34 -6.60
C MET A 1 39.78 12.58 -7.00
N SER A 2 39.47 13.16 -8.16
CA SER A 2 38.08 13.47 -8.57
C SER A 2 37.14 12.26 -8.69
N HIS A 3 37.61 11.13 -9.23
CA HIS A 3 36.76 9.92 -9.41
C HIS A 3 36.34 9.24 -8.10
N TYR A 4 37.19 9.27 -7.07
CA TYR A 4 36.88 8.68 -5.76
C TYR A 4 35.79 9.48 -5.03
N LEU A 5 35.81 10.80 -5.14
CA LEU A 5 34.79 11.67 -4.53
C LEU A 5 33.41 11.44 -5.17
N TYR A 6 33.35 11.29 -6.49
CA TYR A 6 32.12 10.97 -7.22
C TYR A 6 31.56 9.60 -6.84
N ALA A 7 32.42 8.57 -6.71
CA ALA A 7 31.98 7.23 -6.33
C ALA A 7 31.39 7.19 -4.91
N VAL A 8 32.01 7.89 -3.95
CA VAL A 8 31.50 8.01 -2.57
C VAL A 8 30.15 8.75 -2.55
N LEU A 9 30.02 9.85 -3.31
CA LEU A 9 28.77 10.59 -3.41
C LEU A 9 27.64 9.76 -4.02
N LEU A 10 27.94 8.96 -5.05
CA LEU A 10 26.98 8.06 -5.69
C LEU A 10 26.51 6.96 -4.72
N LEU A 11 27.42 6.36 -3.96
CA LEU A 11 27.09 5.35 -2.96
C LEU A 11 26.21 5.93 -1.84
N LEU A 12 26.52 7.14 -1.35
CA LEU A 12 25.69 7.84 -0.37
C LEU A 12 24.27 8.12 -0.91
N LEU A 13 24.16 8.58 -2.17
CA LEU A 13 22.86 8.81 -2.81
C LEU A 13 22.06 7.51 -2.95
N LEU A 14 22.69 6.40 -3.34
CA LEU A 14 22.02 5.10 -3.46
C LEU A 14 21.53 4.58 -2.09
N MET A 15 22.29 4.80 -1.02
CA MET A 15 21.88 4.46 0.34
C MET A 15 20.69 5.30 0.80
N ILE A 16 20.70 6.62 0.55
CA ILE A 16 19.59 7.52 0.88
C ILE A 16 18.32 7.11 0.13
N VAL A 17 18.42 6.84 -1.19
CA VAL A 17 17.27 6.40 -2.01
C VAL A 17 16.70 5.07 -1.51
N SER A 18 17.55 4.14 -1.10
CA SER A 18 17.14 2.85 -0.55
C SER A 18 16.37 2.99 0.77
N ILE A 19 16.76 3.94 1.62
CA ILE A 19 16.07 4.23 2.89
C ILE A 19 14.72 4.90 2.64
N VAL A 20 14.63 5.85 1.69
CA VAL A 20 13.37 6.55 1.38
C VAL A 20 12.32 5.64 0.74
N ASN A 21 12.74 4.61 -0.01
CA ASN A 21 11.84 3.63 -0.60
C ASN A 21 11.37 2.53 0.38
N ALA A 22 11.96 2.45 1.57
CA ALA A 22 11.59 1.47 2.59
C ALA A 22 10.32 1.91 3.33
N GLY A 23 9.19 1.24 3.05
CA GLY A 23 7.99 1.29 3.89
C GLY A 23 7.08 2.49 3.63
N GLN A 24 6.45 2.52 2.45
CA GLN A 24 5.30 3.42 2.25
C GLN A 24 4.24 3.12 3.30
N LYS A 25 3.97 4.09 4.18
CA LYS A 25 2.95 4.00 5.22
C LYS A 25 1.57 4.22 4.61
N VAL A 26 0.70 3.23 4.70
CA VAL A 26 -0.62 3.22 4.04
C VAL A 26 -1.73 3.30 5.10
N CYS A 27 -2.71 4.18 4.86
CA CYS A 27 -3.93 4.21 5.67
C CYS A 27 -4.85 3.05 5.29
N PRO A 28 -5.58 2.45 6.24
CA PRO A 28 -6.61 1.48 5.91
C PRO A 28 -7.66 2.07 4.97
N GLY A 29 -7.94 1.35 3.89
CA GLY A 29 -9.04 1.57 2.99
C GLY A 29 -10.22 0.69 3.37
N TYR A 30 -11.41 1.09 2.94
CA TYR A 30 -12.64 0.37 3.25
C TYR A 30 -13.50 0.13 2.00
N GLY A 31 -12.95 0.33 0.80
CA GLY A 31 -13.70 0.22 -0.45
C GLY A 31 -14.91 1.16 -0.50
N PHE A 32 -15.99 0.69 -1.12
CA PHE A 32 -17.26 1.40 -1.21
C PHE A 32 -18.10 1.18 0.05
N VAL A 33 -17.70 1.79 1.16
CA VAL A 33 -18.50 1.80 2.39
C VAL A 33 -19.00 3.21 2.66
N ARG A 34 -20.31 3.33 2.95
CA ARG A 34 -20.90 4.58 3.39
C ARG A 34 -20.42 4.88 4.82
N PRO A 35 -19.74 6.01 5.06
CA PRO A 35 -19.33 6.41 6.40
C PRO A 35 -20.51 6.43 7.38
N PRO A 36 -20.32 6.03 8.65
CA PRO A 36 -21.32 6.24 9.68
C PRO A 36 -21.67 7.73 9.78
N LYS A 37 -22.93 8.03 10.08
CA LYS A 37 -23.33 9.39 10.43
C LYS A 37 -22.73 9.73 11.80
N ASN A 38 -22.41 11.01 12.03
CA ASN A 38 -21.86 11.54 13.30
C ASN A 38 -20.40 11.15 13.61
N CYS A 39 -19.57 10.92 12.59
CA CYS A 39 -18.14 10.77 12.81
C CYS A 39 -17.50 12.08 13.27
N LYS A 40 -16.64 12.00 14.29
CA LYS A 40 -15.88 13.14 14.81
C LYS A 40 -14.40 12.95 14.50
N SER A 41 -13.86 13.83 13.67
CA SER A 41 -12.44 13.83 13.31
C SER A 41 -11.62 14.57 14.37
N THR A 42 -10.44 14.04 14.68
CA THR A 42 -9.44 14.64 15.59
C THR A 42 -8.20 15.14 14.85
N CYS A 43 -8.06 14.80 13.56
CA CYS A 43 -6.99 15.27 12.69
C CYS A 43 -7.54 15.60 11.29
N SER A 44 -6.71 16.23 10.46
CA SER A 44 -7.01 16.51 9.05
C SER A 44 -5.93 15.91 8.14
N PRO A 45 -6.28 15.17 7.07
CA PRO A 45 -5.31 14.59 6.15
C PRO A 45 -4.54 15.64 5.33
N LEU A 46 -5.09 16.85 5.18
CA LEU A 46 -4.42 17.96 4.48
C LEU A 46 -3.36 18.66 5.36
N LYS A 47 -3.50 18.54 6.68
CA LYS A 47 -2.60 19.13 7.68
C LYS A 47 -2.30 18.05 8.72
N ASP A 48 -1.56 17.02 8.28
CA ASP A 48 -1.22 15.88 9.12
C ASP A 48 -0.30 16.33 10.27
N LYS A 49 -0.91 16.56 11.43
CA LYS A 49 -0.25 16.94 12.69
C LYS A 49 -0.11 15.75 13.63
N CYS A 50 -0.21 14.53 13.11
CA CYS A 50 -0.12 13.35 13.94
C CYS A 50 1.28 13.17 14.54
N PRO A 51 1.40 12.57 15.74
CA PRO A 51 2.69 12.25 16.34
C PRO A 51 3.56 11.35 15.45
N LEU A 52 4.86 11.31 15.74
CA LEU A 52 5.82 10.49 15.00
C LEU A 52 5.34 9.03 14.87
N GLY A 53 5.43 8.49 13.66
CA GLY A 53 4.98 7.12 13.35
C GLY A 53 3.46 6.95 13.20
N LYS A 54 2.67 8.01 13.34
CA LYS A 54 1.22 8.01 13.07
C LYS A 54 0.88 8.82 11.83
N LYS A 55 -0.27 8.50 11.22
CA LYS A 55 -0.84 9.28 10.11
C LYS A 55 -2.31 9.56 10.37
N CYS A 56 -2.78 10.68 9.84
CA CYS A 56 -4.19 11.00 9.88
C CYS A 56 -4.98 10.14 8.88
N CYS A 57 -5.66 9.10 9.37
CA CYS A 57 -6.40 8.15 8.54
C CYS A 57 -7.87 8.10 8.93
N PHE A 58 -8.72 7.77 7.97
CA PHE A 58 -10.14 7.55 8.23
C PHE A 58 -10.35 6.20 8.96
N ARG A 59 -11.27 6.18 9.92
CA ARG A 59 -11.72 4.98 10.63
C ARG A 59 -13.22 4.82 10.47
N LEU A 60 -13.66 3.61 10.11
CA LEU A 60 -15.08 3.23 10.19
C LEU A 60 -15.50 2.85 11.61
N ALA A 61 -14.62 2.22 12.38
CA ALA A 61 -14.90 1.80 13.74
C ALA A 61 -14.94 2.99 14.71
N GLN A 62 -15.76 2.92 15.76
CA GLN A 62 -15.87 4.00 16.73
C GLN A 62 -14.56 4.16 17.56
N PRO A 63 -14.12 5.41 17.83
CA PRO A 63 -14.61 6.66 17.24
C PRO A 63 -14.29 6.74 15.73
N CYS A 64 -15.33 6.91 14.90
CA CYS A 64 -15.18 6.99 13.45
C CYS A 64 -14.79 8.40 13.02
N GLY A 65 -14.29 8.56 11.79
CA GLY A 65 -13.76 9.82 11.27
C GLY A 65 -12.25 9.79 11.09
N PHE A 66 -11.62 10.95 10.93
CA PHE A 66 -10.16 11.05 10.77
C PHE A 66 -9.46 11.09 12.12
N HIS A 67 -8.59 10.12 12.37
CA HIS A 67 -7.83 9.99 13.62
C HIS A 67 -6.38 9.63 13.34
N CYS A 68 -5.50 10.02 14.26
CA CYS A 68 -4.10 9.63 14.22
C CYS A 68 -3.95 8.15 14.62
N ILE A 69 -3.68 7.30 13.64
CA ILE A 69 -3.46 5.87 13.86
C ILE A 69 -2.07 5.45 13.38
N ILE A 70 -1.64 4.27 13.82
CA ILE A 70 -0.45 3.63 13.28
C ILE A 70 -0.81 3.14 11.87
N PRO A 71 -0.18 3.70 10.82
CA PRO A 71 -0.43 3.26 9.45
C PRO A 71 0.17 1.89 9.21
N LYS A 72 -0.34 1.19 8.20
CA LYS A 72 0.19 -0.09 7.78
C LYS A 72 1.50 0.08 7.02
N ASP A 73 2.44 -0.82 7.27
CA ASP A 73 3.66 -0.93 6.50
C ASP A 73 3.40 -1.65 5.19
N ASN A 74 3.61 -0.97 4.06
CA ASN A 74 3.62 -1.64 2.77
C ASN A 74 4.97 -2.32 2.56
N GLN A 75 5.06 -3.59 2.96
CA GLN A 75 6.20 -4.45 2.62
C GLN A 75 5.86 -5.24 1.35
N PRO A 76 6.39 -4.84 0.18
CA PRO A 76 6.05 -5.49 -1.07
C PRO A 76 6.56 -6.92 -1.10
N LYS A 77 5.65 -7.88 -1.37
CA LYS A 77 5.98 -9.28 -1.60
C LYS A 77 6.44 -9.50 -3.04
N ARG A 78 7.22 -10.57 -3.24
CA ARG A 78 7.77 -10.97 -4.55
C ARG A 78 6.67 -11.20 -5.60
N GLY A 79 7.01 -10.94 -6.86
CA GLY A 79 6.10 -11.10 -8.01
C GLY A 79 5.29 -9.83 -8.31
N LYS A 80 4.47 -9.89 -9.36
CA LYS A 80 3.70 -8.73 -9.86
C LYS A 80 2.21 -8.97 -9.76
N CYS A 81 1.45 -7.89 -9.58
CA CYS A 81 0.01 -7.92 -9.77
C CYS A 81 -0.32 -8.17 -11.24
N PRO A 82 -1.41 -8.90 -11.56
CA PRO A 82 -1.97 -8.93 -12.89
C PRO A 82 -2.27 -7.52 -13.40
N THR A 83 -2.05 -7.32 -14.69
CA THR A 83 -2.58 -6.12 -15.35
C THR A 83 -4.10 -6.21 -15.43
N SER A 84 -4.78 -5.08 -15.50
CA SER A 84 -6.25 -5.02 -15.69
C SER A 84 -6.74 -5.81 -16.92
N LYS A 85 -5.87 -6.01 -17.92
CA LYS A 85 -6.13 -6.78 -19.14
C LYS A 85 -5.88 -8.28 -18.99
N ALA A 86 -5.01 -8.68 -18.04
CA ALA A 86 -4.94 -10.08 -17.67
C ALA A 86 -6.32 -10.41 -17.11
N LYS A 87 -7.02 -11.37 -17.70
CA LYS A 87 -8.31 -11.87 -17.22
C LYS A 87 -8.03 -13.10 -16.35
N PRO A 88 -7.44 -12.97 -15.16
CA PRO A 88 -7.10 -14.12 -14.37
C PRO A 88 -8.38 -14.85 -13.94
N LYS A 89 -8.27 -16.17 -13.78
CA LYS A 89 -9.37 -17.02 -13.30
C LYS A 89 -9.48 -16.95 -11.76
N TYR A 90 -9.60 -15.74 -11.21
CA TYR A 90 -9.85 -15.52 -9.78
C TYR A 90 -11.23 -14.89 -9.59
N ARG A 91 -12.05 -15.51 -8.74
CA ARG A 91 -13.44 -15.08 -8.49
C ARG A 91 -13.53 -13.61 -8.11
N ASP A 92 -12.67 -13.16 -7.20
CA ASP A 92 -12.72 -11.79 -6.67
C ASP A 92 -12.18 -10.73 -7.66
N TRP A 93 -11.55 -11.12 -8.78
CA TRP A 93 -11.00 -10.17 -9.76
C TRP A 93 -12.07 -9.28 -10.42
N TYR A 94 -13.31 -9.76 -10.49
CA TYR A 94 -14.42 -9.03 -11.11
C TYR A 94 -15.37 -8.42 -10.07
N VAL A 95 -15.03 -8.50 -8.78
CA VAL A 95 -15.86 -8.03 -7.67
C VAL A 95 -15.42 -6.62 -7.26
N CYS A 96 -16.33 -5.65 -7.36
CA CYS A 96 -15.99 -4.22 -7.19
C CYS A 96 -16.34 -3.63 -5.83
N ASP A 97 -17.24 -4.29 -5.11
CA ASP A 97 -17.76 -3.88 -3.81
C ASP A 97 -16.96 -4.47 -2.63
N ARG A 98 -15.87 -5.21 -2.90
CA ARG A 98 -15.00 -5.80 -1.87
C ARG A 98 -13.67 -5.09 -1.74
N HIS A 99 -13.27 -4.82 -0.51
CA HIS A 99 -11.95 -4.31 -0.15
C HIS A 99 -11.34 -5.22 0.92
N LEU A 100 -10.42 -6.08 0.51
CA LEU A 100 -9.90 -7.18 1.34
C LEU A 100 -8.53 -6.87 1.96
N CYS A 101 -7.81 -5.90 1.41
CA CYS A 101 -6.45 -5.58 1.81
C CYS A 101 -6.10 -4.14 1.47
N ASP A 102 -5.07 -3.62 2.13
CA ASP A 102 -4.45 -2.32 1.85
C ASP A 102 -2.99 -2.46 1.43
N VAL A 103 -2.33 -3.47 1.98
CA VAL A 103 -0.92 -3.79 1.73
C VAL A 103 -0.74 -5.29 1.54
N ASP A 104 0.36 -5.68 0.90
CA ASP A 104 0.69 -7.10 0.67
C ASP A 104 0.70 -7.93 1.96
N ASN A 105 1.08 -7.32 3.09
CA ASN A 105 1.10 -7.97 4.41
C ASN A 105 -0.28 -8.32 4.97
N ASP A 106 -1.37 -7.73 4.46
CA ASP A 106 -2.73 -8.16 4.83
C ASP A 106 -3.09 -9.51 4.20
N CYS A 107 -2.38 -9.91 3.13
CA CYS A 107 -2.65 -11.14 2.41
C CYS A 107 -1.83 -12.32 2.97
N LYS A 108 -2.38 -13.54 2.91
CA LYS A 108 -1.72 -14.73 3.43
C LYS A 108 -0.56 -15.20 2.54
N GLY A 109 0.49 -15.73 3.16
CA GLY A 109 1.62 -16.34 2.45
C GLY A 109 2.23 -15.42 1.38
N THR A 110 2.38 -15.94 0.17
CA THR A 110 2.98 -15.22 -0.98
C THR A 110 2.00 -14.31 -1.73
N TRP A 111 0.73 -14.25 -1.32
CA TRP A 111 -0.29 -13.47 -2.02
C TRP A 111 -0.04 -11.97 -1.85
N LYS A 112 -0.37 -11.23 -2.90
CA LYS A 112 -0.21 -9.77 -2.98
C LYS A 112 -1.55 -9.07 -2.88
N CYS A 113 -1.55 -7.86 -2.36
CA CYS A 113 -2.67 -6.95 -2.40
C CYS A 113 -2.65 -6.18 -3.72
N CYS A 114 -3.58 -6.49 -4.60
CA CYS A 114 -3.63 -5.95 -5.94
C CYS A 114 -4.96 -5.25 -6.20
N ARG A 115 -4.93 -4.23 -7.06
CA ARG A 115 -6.14 -3.57 -7.53
C ARG A 115 -6.68 -4.26 -8.77
N ASN A 116 -7.97 -4.54 -8.76
CA ASN A 116 -8.67 -5.09 -9.92
C ASN A 116 -9.12 -3.96 -10.88
N PRO A 117 -9.79 -4.26 -12.01
CA PRO A 117 -10.19 -3.25 -13.00
C PRO A 117 -11.12 -2.14 -12.48
N CYS A 118 -11.88 -2.41 -11.43
CA CYS A 118 -12.73 -1.42 -10.76
C CYS A 118 -12.08 -0.83 -9.49
N ASN A 119 -10.76 -0.94 -9.39
CA ASN A 119 -9.94 -0.36 -8.34
C ASN A 119 -10.16 -0.94 -6.92
N ALA A 120 -10.89 -2.04 -6.82
CA ALA A 120 -11.09 -2.78 -5.58
C ALA A 120 -9.80 -3.53 -5.21
N ALA A 121 -9.41 -3.48 -3.94
CA ALA A 121 -8.18 -4.10 -3.45
C ALA A 121 -8.45 -5.52 -2.96
N ILE A 122 -7.79 -6.50 -3.59
CA ILE A 122 -8.01 -7.93 -3.34
C ILE A 122 -6.69 -8.66 -3.17
N CYS A 123 -6.71 -9.70 -2.33
CA CYS A 123 -5.60 -10.62 -2.19
C CYS A 123 -5.62 -11.63 -3.32
N ILE A 124 -4.54 -11.69 -4.10
CA ILE A 124 -4.39 -12.65 -5.20
C ILE A 124 -2.96 -13.19 -5.25
N PRO A 125 -2.76 -14.42 -5.75
CA PRO A 125 -1.41 -14.93 -5.97
C PRO A 125 -0.68 -14.06 -7.01
N PRO A 126 0.62 -13.82 -6.82
CA PRO A 126 1.41 -13.03 -7.76
C PRO A 126 1.46 -13.72 -9.12
N GLN A 127 1.44 -12.95 -10.20
CA GLN A 127 1.92 -13.47 -11.47
C GLN A 127 3.40 -13.79 -11.31
N ALA A 128 3.81 -14.99 -11.74
CA ALA A 128 5.21 -15.29 -11.90
C ALA A 128 5.81 -14.13 -12.72
N ALA A 129 6.80 -13.44 -12.16
CA ALA A 129 7.64 -12.59 -13.00
C ALA A 129 8.14 -13.54 -14.08
N LYS A 130 7.70 -13.35 -15.34
CA LYS A 130 8.23 -14.13 -16.46
C LYS A 130 9.74 -14.08 -16.26
N ARG A 131 10.36 -15.21 -15.91
CA ARG A 131 11.82 -15.29 -15.91
C ARG A 131 12.19 -14.82 -17.33
N PRO A 132 13.07 -13.83 -17.52
CA PRO A 132 13.72 -13.76 -18.82
C PRO A 132 14.28 -15.16 -19.04
N PHE A 133 13.82 -15.82 -20.11
CA PHE A 133 14.39 -17.08 -20.53
C PHE A 133 15.89 -16.84 -20.60
N VAL A 134 16.64 -17.55 -19.74
CA VAL A 134 18.09 -17.69 -19.86
C VAL A 134 18.33 -18.65 -21.02
#